data_AF-A0A7X9J3C4-F1
#
_entry.id   AF-A0A7X9J3C4-F1
#
_cell.length_a   1.000
_cell.length_b   1.000
_cell.length_c   1.000
_cell.angle_alpha   90.00
_cell.angle_beta   90.00
_cell.angle_gamma   90.00
#
_symmetry.space_group_name_H-M   'P 1'
#
loop_
_entity.id
_entity.type
_entity.pdbx_description
1 polymer ?
#
loop_
_entity_poly.entity_id
_entity_poly.type
_entity_poly.pdbx_seq_one_letter_code
_entity_poly.pdbx_strand_id
1 'polypeptide(L)'
;MMQNTLMTLAMCMLVAAMAGCAPTPPAVMRVRFDPRQGKPVLHIEPQPDGSTGPGVEITIRAIGDDESKDKVILTRTCDGSPETIKLPKVKNARAVGITARPVLEDKVATPKEYRTLPPGVKIEKYTGDPDWDRPKDFDAFWKRAKADLANVPMNARVVEVPEKATATGRLFRVALDSTEGVTFICWLYVPKDTSRTYPAIQTMPGYGAAQNPNDLTAQGFVTLAVNPRGHGVSGEFWPLPNDHYAYHIDNPDRYYYRNAYLDCLRALEFLRTRPEVDKK
;
A
#
# COMPACT_ATOMS: atom_id res chain seq x y z
N MET A 1 -49.32 28.21 29.33
CA MET A 1 -47.93 28.44 29.74
C MET A 1 -47.05 28.26 28.51
N MET A 2 -46.32 29.31 28.12
CA MET A 2 -45.23 29.45 27.12
C MET A 2 -45.50 28.96 25.67
N GLN A 3 -45.79 29.87 24.71
CA GLN A 3 -44.86 30.64 23.82
C GLN A 3 -44.28 29.79 22.67
N ASN A 4 -44.73 29.95 21.41
CA ASN A 4 -44.22 30.88 20.37
C ASN A 4 -42.69 30.78 20.22
N THR A 5 -42.04 30.49 19.07
CA THR A 5 -42.06 31.11 17.72
C THR A 5 -40.98 30.32 16.93
N LEU A 6 -41.04 29.92 15.65
CA LEU A 6 -41.06 30.71 14.42
C LEU A 6 -41.30 29.75 13.23
N MET A 7 -42.38 29.99 12.47
CA MET A 7 -42.30 29.99 11.01
C MET A 7 -41.23 30.99 10.59
N THR A 8 -40.47 30.75 9.53
CA THR A 8 -40.55 31.50 8.26
C THR A 8 -39.41 31.01 7.32
N LEU A 9 -39.75 30.92 6.03
CA LEU A 9 -38.84 30.88 4.88
C LEU A 9 -38.23 29.55 4.45
N ALA A 10 -39.08 28.74 3.80
CA ALA A 10 -38.74 28.34 2.44
C ALA A 10 -38.61 29.60 1.56
N MET A 11 -37.60 29.61 0.68
CA MET A 11 -37.32 30.58 -0.41
C MET A 11 -36.03 31.39 -0.20
N CYS A 12 -34.90 30.76 -0.54
CA CYS A 12 -33.89 31.39 -1.39
C CYS A 12 -33.18 30.31 -2.20
N MET A 13 -33.48 30.31 -3.49
CA MET A 13 -32.70 29.67 -4.53
C MET A 13 -31.21 30.06 -4.42
N LEU A 14 -30.34 29.09 -4.71
CA LEU A 14 -29.21 29.26 -5.63
C LEU A 14 -28.14 30.30 -5.25
N VAL A 15 -27.14 29.90 -4.45
CA VAL A 15 -25.76 30.38 -4.59
C VAL A 15 -24.77 29.29 -4.13
N ALA A 16 -23.96 28.82 -5.10
CA ALA A 16 -22.69 28.08 -4.99
C ALA A 16 -22.68 26.78 -4.13
N ALA A 17 -22.60 25.57 -4.68
CA ALA A 17 -21.56 25.12 -5.62
C ALA A 17 -20.21 25.82 -5.41
N MET A 18 -19.80 26.05 -4.15
CA MET A 18 -18.38 26.15 -3.87
C MET A 18 -17.88 24.71 -3.86
N ALA A 19 -17.17 24.33 -4.91
CA ALA A 19 -16.17 23.29 -4.84
C ALA A 19 -15.33 23.60 -3.59
N GLY A 20 -15.66 22.96 -2.48
CA GLY A 20 -14.78 22.85 -1.35
C GLY A 20 -13.62 21.98 -1.82
N CYS A 21 -12.69 22.58 -2.56
CA CYS A 21 -11.33 22.12 -2.58
C CYS A 21 -10.99 21.93 -1.10
N ALA A 22 -10.90 20.68 -0.67
CA ALA A 22 -10.16 20.37 0.55
C ALA A 22 -8.88 21.22 0.46
N PRO A 23 -8.53 21.99 1.51
CA PRO A 23 -7.38 22.88 1.44
C PRO A 23 -6.23 22.05 0.92
N THR A 24 -5.72 22.40 -0.27
CA THR A 24 -4.61 21.69 -0.89
C THR A 24 -3.53 21.66 0.19
N PRO A 25 -3.04 20.47 0.57
CA PRO A 25 -1.95 20.40 1.54
C PRO A 25 -0.88 21.38 1.07
N PRO A 26 -0.23 22.15 1.98
CA PRO A 26 0.83 23.04 1.57
C PRO A 26 1.79 22.24 0.68
N ALA A 27 2.24 22.85 -0.41
CA ALA A 27 3.22 22.21 -1.28
C ALA A 27 4.38 21.76 -0.38
N VAL A 28 4.86 20.54 -0.55
CA VAL A 28 6.00 20.00 0.21
C VAL A 28 6.85 19.22 -0.77
N MET A 29 8.17 19.28 -0.64
CA MET A 29 9.07 18.44 -1.44
C MET A 29 8.68 16.95 -1.34
N ARG A 30 8.62 16.26 -2.48
CA ARG A 30 8.41 14.83 -2.54
C ARG A 30 9.68 14.10 -2.13
N VAL A 31 9.59 13.33 -1.06
CA VAL A 31 10.66 12.43 -0.61
C VAL A 31 10.37 11.02 -1.12
N ARG A 32 11.31 10.45 -1.87
CA ARG A 32 11.30 9.07 -2.36
C ARG A 32 12.55 8.36 -1.91
N PHE A 33 12.42 7.12 -1.47
CA PHE A 33 13.54 6.28 -1.08
C PHE A 33 13.65 5.09 -2.04
N ASP A 34 14.82 4.90 -2.65
CA ASP A 34 15.14 3.74 -3.49
C ASP A 34 16.02 2.75 -2.71
N PRO A 35 15.45 1.64 -2.21
CA PRO A 35 16.19 0.65 -1.44
C PRO A 35 16.91 -0.40 -2.30
N ARG A 36 16.92 -0.28 -3.64
CA ARG A 36 17.50 -1.30 -4.52
C ARG A 36 18.97 -1.60 -4.18
N GLN A 37 19.34 -2.87 -4.28
CA GLN A 37 20.58 -3.42 -3.72
C GLN A 37 21.84 -2.67 -4.18
N GLY A 38 22.67 -2.29 -3.20
CA GLY A 38 24.05 -1.83 -3.39
C GLY A 38 24.34 -0.47 -2.76
N LYS A 39 23.51 0.55 -3.03
CA LYS A 39 23.67 1.91 -2.50
C LYS A 39 22.29 2.58 -2.41
N PRO A 40 21.56 2.42 -1.28
CA PRO A 40 20.28 3.09 -1.10
C PRO A 40 20.40 4.61 -1.26
N VAL A 41 19.42 5.20 -1.93
CA VAL A 41 19.41 6.63 -2.29
C VAL A 41 18.08 7.27 -1.89
N LEU A 42 18.17 8.47 -1.31
CA LEU A 42 17.02 9.31 -1.03
C LEU A 42 16.93 10.41 -2.09
N HIS A 43 15.80 10.51 -2.77
CA HIS A 43 15.48 11.57 -3.73
C HIS A 43 14.52 12.56 -3.10
N ILE A 44 14.85 13.84 -3.21
CA ILE A 44 14.06 14.98 -2.76
C ILE A 44 13.76 15.79 -4.02
N GLU A 45 12.50 15.85 -4.42
CA GLU A 45 12.07 16.43 -5.69
C GLU A 45 10.89 17.39 -5.48
N PRO A 46 10.67 18.38 -6.36
CA PRO A 46 9.43 19.14 -6.40
C PRO A 46 8.19 18.24 -6.58
N GLN A 47 7.00 18.77 -6.33
CA GLN A 47 5.77 18.08 -6.66
C GLN A 47 5.59 17.94 -8.19
N PRO A 48 4.75 17.00 -8.67
CA PRO A 48 4.50 16.81 -10.11
C PRO A 48 3.99 18.05 -10.85
N ASP A 49 3.38 19.00 -10.13
CA ASP A 49 2.92 20.30 -10.64
C ASP A 49 4.03 21.37 -10.68
N GLY A 50 5.26 21.00 -10.32
CA GLY A 50 6.41 21.89 -10.24
C GLY A 50 6.47 22.73 -8.96
N SER A 51 5.48 22.61 -8.07
CA SER A 51 5.48 23.37 -6.82
C SER A 51 6.55 22.86 -5.86
N THR A 52 7.23 23.81 -5.24
CA THR A 52 8.13 23.59 -4.10
C THR A 52 7.56 24.37 -2.94
N GLY A 53 7.31 23.71 -1.81
CA GLY A 53 7.05 24.44 -0.58
C GLY A 53 8.27 24.46 0.32
N PRO A 54 8.08 24.69 1.63
CA PRO A 54 9.20 24.83 2.54
C PRO A 54 10.02 23.53 2.61
N GLY A 55 11.29 23.70 3.02
CA GLY A 55 12.30 22.65 2.98
C GLY A 55 11.92 21.38 3.75
N VAL A 56 12.72 20.33 3.57
CA VAL A 56 12.58 19.07 4.32
C VAL A 56 13.81 18.85 5.20
N GLU A 57 13.58 18.57 6.48
CA GLU A 57 14.61 18.09 7.39
C GLU A 57 14.72 16.56 7.29
N ILE A 58 15.90 16.09 6.91
CA ILE A 58 16.26 14.68 6.85
C ILE A 58 17.16 14.34 8.02
N THR A 59 16.72 13.38 8.84
CA THR A 59 17.53 12.79 9.90
C THR A 59 17.82 11.32 9.56
N ILE A 60 19.10 10.94 9.52
CA ILE A 60 19.56 9.56 9.32
C ILE A 60 20.10 9.03 10.65
N ARG A 61 19.62 7.85 11.07
CA ARG A 61 19.99 7.19 12.33
C ARG A 61 20.61 5.81 12.08
N ALA A 62 21.62 5.48 12.86
CA ALA A 62 22.11 4.12 13.04
C ALA A 62 21.18 3.43 14.05
N ILE A 63 20.49 2.38 13.60
CA ILE A 63 19.58 1.61 14.46
C ILE A 63 20.32 0.40 15.00
N GLY A 64 20.40 0.31 16.33
CA GLY A 64 20.99 -0.83 17.06
C GLY A 64 19.96 -1.88 17.44
N ASP A 65 20.36 -2.86 18.26
CA ASP A 65 19.40 -3.83 18.84
C ASP A 65 18.55 -3.21 19.95
N ASP A 66 19.06 -2.16 20.58
CA ASP A 66 18.36 -1.35 21.58
C ASP A 66 18.03 0.00 20.95
N GLU A 67 16.76 0.21 20.56
CA GLU A 67 16.30 1.43 19.89
C GLU A 67 16.52 2.69 20.75
N SER A 68 16.66 2.55 22.08
CA SER A 68 17.01 3.68 22.97
C SER A 68 18.44 4.19 22.77
N LYS A 69 19.29 3.43 22.06
CA LYS A 69 20.68 3.76 21.76
C LYS A 69 20.90 4.15 20.30
N ASP A 70 19.82 4.37 19.55
CA ASP A 70 19.89 4.81 18.16
C ASP A 70 20.67 6.12 18.03
N LYS A 71 21.68 6.12 17.15
CA LYS A 71 22.59 7.25 17.00
C LYS A 71 22.27 8.04 15.75
N VAL A 72 21.99 9.33 15.88
CA VAL A 72 21.90 10.25 14.74
C VAL A 72 23.27 10.34 14.06
N ILE A 73 23.30 10.07 12.77
CA ILE A 73 24.50 10.08 11.92
C ILE A 73 24.57 11.37 11.11
N LEU A 74 23.43 11.80 10.58
CA LEU A 74 23.32 12.97 9.72
C LEU A 74 21.97 13.63 9.97
N THR A 75 21.98 14.94 10.20
CA THR A 75 20.79 15.78 10.07
C THR A 75 21.07 16.80 8.97
N ARG A 76 20.12 16.98 8.07
CA ARG A 76 20.27 17.87 6.93
C ARG A 76 18.95 18.51 6.54
N THR A 77 18.95 19.81 6.32
CA THR A 77 17.80 20.55 5.80
C THR A 77 18.01 20.82 4.31
N CYS A 78 17.04 20.45 3.49
CA CYS A 78 17.02 20.72 2.05
C CYS A 78 15.97 21.82 1.81
N ASP A 79 16.38 22.93 1.21
CA ASP A 79 15.64 24.21 1.16
C ASP A 79 14.70 24.38 -0.05
N GLY A 80 14.48 23.32 -0.84
CA GLY A 80 13.59 23.34 -2.00
C GLY A 80 14.28 22.96 -3.32
N SER A 81 15.61 22.89 -3.34
CA SER A 81 16.34 22.37 -4.50
C SER A 81 16.20 20.84 -4.60
N PRO A 82 16.02 20.27 -5.81
CA PRO A 82 16.08 18.83 -6.00
C PRO A 82 17.42 18.28 -5.55
N GLU A 83 17.39 17.21 -4.75
CA GLU A 83 18.60 16.65 -4.17
C GLU A 83 18.56 15.13 -4.10
N THR A 84 19.74 14.52 -4.27
CA THR A 84 19.97 13.08 -4.13
C THR A 84 20.96 12.82 -2.99
N ILE A 85 20.51 12.18 -1.92
CA ILE A 85 21.33 11.85 -0.76
C ILE A 85 21.70 10.37 -0.78
N LYS A 86 23.01 10.08 -0.86
CA LYS A 86 23.54 8.72 -0.66
C LYS A 86 23.62 8.44 0.83
N LEU A 87 23.16 7.25 1.27
CA LEU A 87 23.27 6.92 2.69
C LEU A 87 24.74 6.76 3.13
N PRO A 88 25.12 7.32 4.29
CA PRO A 88 26.46 7.17 4.84
C PRO A 88 26.71 5.70 5.19
N LYS A 89 27.98 5.28 5.14
CA LYS A 89 28.38 3.98 5.70
C LYS A 89 28.22 4.03 7.21
N VAL A 90 27.56 3.02 7.78
CA VAL A 90 27.32 2.91 9.21
C VAL A 90 27.98 1.65 9.73
N LYS A 91 28.77 1.76 10.81
CA LYS A 91 29.37 0.60 11.48
C LYS A 91 28.46 0.14 12.61
N ASN A 92 28.38 -1.17 12.82
CA ASN A 92 27.70 -1.80 13.96
C ASN A 92 26.21 -1.39 14.10
N ALA A 93 25.52 -1.18 12.98
CA ALA A 93 24.08 -0.92 12.96
C ALA A 93 23.36 -2.09 12.30
N ARG A 94 22.22 -2.49 12.86
CA ARG A 94 21.33 -3.51 12.27
C ARG A 94 20.56 -2.93 11.09
N ALA A 95 20.16 -1.67 11.21
CA ALA A 95 19.47 -0.94 10.17
C ALA A 95 19.90 0.53 10.15
N VAL A 96 19.55 1.21 9.07
CA VAL A 96 19.63 2.67 8.94
C VAL A 96 18.21 3.19 8.89
N GLY A 97 17.85 4.01 9.87
CA GLY A 97 16.59 4.74 9.91
C GLY A 97 16.72 6.08 9.21
N ILE A 98 15.70 6.47 8.46
CA ILE A 98 15.63 7.77 7.79
C ILE A 98 14.30 8.38 8.16
N THR A 99 14.34 9.58 8.72
CA THR A 99 13.16 10.37 9.04
C THR A 99 13.20 11.63 8.20
N ALA A 100 12.18 11.81 7.36
CA ALA A 100 12.01 12.98 6.53
C ALA A 100 10.83 13.80 7.06
N ARG A 101 11.12 14.96 7.64
CA ARG A 101 10.13 15.87 8.22
C ARG A 101 10.01 17.12 7.36
N PRO A 102 8.83 17.37 6.76
CA PRO A 102 8.56 18.67 6.14
C PRO A 102 8.68 19.77 7.18
N VAL A 103 9.44 20.82 6.87
CA VAL A 103 9.50 22.03 7.69
C VAL A 103 8.31 22.87 7.26
N LEU A 104 7.29 23.06 8.11
CA LEU A 104 6.21 24.02 7.84
C LEU A 104 6.28 25.12 8.91
N GLU A 105 6.08 26.38 8.52
CA GLU A 105 6.22 27.53 9.43
C GLU A 105 5.36 27.39 10.70
N ASP A 106 4.11 26.88 10.55
CA ASP A 106 3.13 26.84 11.65
C ASP A 106 2.53 25.45 11.92
N LYS A 107 3.07 24.36 11.33
CA LYS A 107 2.50 23.01 11.49
C LYS A 107 3.58 21.94 11.67
N VAL A 108 3.36 21.03 12.61
CA VAL A 108 4.17 19.81 12.71
C VAL A 108 3.66 18.82 11.65
N ALA A 109 4.36 18.70 10.53
CA ALA A 109 4.07 17.66 9.55
C ALA A 109 4.44 16.28 10.12
N THR A 110 3.59 15.29 9.86
CA THR A 110 3.91 13.89 10.19
C THR A 110 5.15 13.47 9.40
N PRO A 111 6.22 13.01 10.08
CA PRO A 111 7.42 12.60 9.38
C PRO A 111 7.16 11.34 8.56
N LYS A 112 7.84 11.22 7.42
CA LYS A 112 7.96 9.95 6.71
C LYS A 112 9.16 9.20 7.24
N GLU A 113 8.96 7.94 7.58
CA GLU A 113 10.02 7.09 8.09
C GLU A 113 10.33 5.95 7.12
N TYR A 114 11.62 5.71 6.92
CA TYR A 114 12.14 4.63 6.11
C TYR A 114 13.18 3.86 6.91
N ARG A 115 13.32 2.56 6.64
CA ARG A 115 14.41 1.73 7.17
C ARG A 115 15.04 0.93 6.03
N THR A 116 16.34 0.74 6.09
CA THR A 116 17.10 -0.11 5.16
C THR A 116 18.26 -0.79 5.86
N LEU A 117 18.84 -1.83 5.25
CA LEU A 117 20.13 -2.35 5.67
C LEU A 117 21.25 -1.31 5.45
N PRO A 118 22.29 -1.28 6.29
CA PRO A 118 23.45 -0.44 6.06
C PRO A 118 24.09 -0.71 4.68
N PRO A 119 24.65 0.32 4.01
CA PRO A 119 25.28 0.13 2.71
C PRO A 119 26.35 -0.97 2.72
N GLY A 120 26.21 -1.93 1.81
CA GLY A 120 27.13 -3.08 1.69
C GLY A 120 26.78 -4.30 2.55
N VAL A 121 25.78 -4.20 3.44
CA VAL A 121 25.24 -5.36 4.15
C VAL A 121 24.31 -6.12 3.22
N LYS A 122 24.54 -7.42 3.08
CA LYS A 122 23.68 -8.31 2.29
C LYS A 122 22.44 -8.67 3.10
N ILE A 123 21.31 -8.81 2.42
CA ILE A 123 20.12 -9.43 3.01
C ILE A 123 20.52 -10.83 3.46
N GLU A 124 20.23 -11.15 4.73
CA GLU A 124 20.47 -12.48 5.27
C GLU A 124 19.69 -13.52 4.45
N LYS A 125 20.35 -14.63 4.14
CA LYS A 125 19.69 -15.78 3.57
C LYS A 125 18.98 -16.53 4.69
N TYR A 126 17.76 -16.14 5.00
CA TYR A 126 16.94 -16.84 5.99
C TYR A 126 16.47 -18.19 5.41
N THR A 127 16.83 -19.29 6.08
CA THR A 127 16.46 -20.66 5.69
C THR A 127 15.40 -21.28 6.58
N GLY A 128 14.78 -20.49 7.47
CA GLY A 128 13.93 -21.01 8.54
C GLY A 128 14.72 -21.19 9.84
N ASP A 129 13.98 -21.40 10.92
CA ASP A 129 14.55 -21.84 12.20
C ASP A 129 14.83 -23.35 12.10
N PRO A 130 16.05 -23.82 12.41
CA PRO A 130 16.40 -25.25 12.31
C PRO A 130 15.59 -26.15 13.26
N ASP A 131 14.98 -25.59 14.31
CA ASP A 131 14.14 -26.33 15.25
C ASP A 131 12.69 -26.47 14.76
N TRP A 132 12.33 -25.83 13.65
CA TRP A 132 10.97 -25.77 13.12
C TRP A 132 10.89 -26.38 11.72
N ASP A 133 10.83 -27.71 11.67
CA ASP A 133 10.50 -28.42 10.44
C ASP A 133 9.03 -28.18 10.05
N ARG A 134 8.79 -27.91 8.76
CA ARG A 134 7.43 -27.88 8.24
C ARG A 134 6.76 -29.26 8.41
N PRO A 135 5.43 -29.32 8.65
CA PRO A 135 4.71 -30.59 8.76
C PRO A 135 4.93 -31.51 7.54
N LYS A 136 4.96 -32.83 7.77
CA LYS A 136 5.20 -33.84 6.72
C LYS A 136 4.20 -33.75 5.56
N ASP A 137 2.99 -33.27 5.82
CA ASP A 137 1.90 -33.15 4.84
C ASP A 137 1.74 -31.74 4.26
N PHE A 138 2.65 -30.81 4.53
CA PHE A 138 2.56 -29.40 4.12
C PHE A 138 2.23 -29.22 2.63
N ASP A 139 2.93 -29.94 1.74
CA ASP A 139 2.70 -29.85 0.30
C ASP A 139 1.34 -30.43 -0.10
N ALA A 140 0.90 -31.50 0.57
CA ALA A 140 -0.41 -32.10 0.35
C ALA A 140 -1.54 -31.18 0.84
N PHE A 141 -1.36 -30.50 1.97
CA PHE A 141 -2.27 -29.49 2.49
C PHE A 141 -2.50 -28.37 1.48
N TRP A 142 -1.44 -27.73 0.98
CA TRP A 142 -1.57 -26.65 0.00
C TRP A 142 -2.07 -27.13 -1.37
N LYS A 143 -1.80 -28.39 -1.75
CA LYS A 143 -2.40 -28.98 -2.95
C LYS A 143 -3.93 -29.07 -2.82
N ARG A 144 -4.45 -29.50 -1.66
CA ARG A 144 -5.90 -29.52 -1.39
C ARG A 144 -6.48 -28.11 -1.36
N ALA A 145 -5.85 -27.17 -0.63
CA ALA A 145 -6.32 -25.79 -0.56
C ALA A 145 -6.44 -25.11 -1.94
N LYS A 146 -5.47 -25.34 -2.84
CA LYS A 146 -5.56 -24.86 -4.22
C LYS A 146 -6.66 -25.55 -5.04
N ALA A 147 -6.90 -26.84 -4.81
CA ALA A 147 -8.00 -27.55 -5.47
C ALA A 147 -9.37 -27.02 -4.99
N ASP A 148 -9.50 -26.72 -3.69
CA ASP A 148 -10.70 -26.08 -3.14
C ASP A 148 -10.96 -24.73 -3.82
N LEU A 149 -9.93 -23.90 -3.96
CA LEU A 149 -10.03 -22.64 -4.69
C LEU A 149 -10.43 -22.87 -6.16
N ALA A 150 -9.77 -23.81 -6.86
CA ALA A 150 -10.04 -24.09 -8.27
C ALA A 150 -11.49 -24.54 -8.54
N ASN A 151 -12.14 -25.16 -7.56
CA ASN A 151 -13.55 -25.56 -7.65
C ASN A 151 -14.53 -24.37 -7.47
N VAL A 152 -14.06 -23.22 -7.01
CA VAL A 152 -14.87 -22.00 -6.91
C VAL A 152 -14.78 -21.20 -8.21
N PRO A 153 -15.88 -20.96 -8.94
CA PRO A 153 -15.87 -20.08 -10.10
C PRO A 153 -15.45 -18.67 -9.68
N MET A 154 -14.54 -18.04 -10.45
CA MET A 154 -13.99 -16.73 -10.10
C MET A 154 -15.04 -15.61 -10.06
N ASN A 155 -16.08 -15.71 -10.91
CA ASN A 155 -17.16 -14.74 -11.03
C ASN A 155 -16.68 -13.28 -10.99
N ALA A 156 -15.62 -12.98 -11.74
CA ALA A 156 -14.98 -11.67 -11.70
C ALA A 156 -15.94 -10.57 -12.16
N ARG A 157 -16.18 -9.59 -11.29
CA ARG A 157 -17.00 -8.41 -11.59
C ARG A 157 -16.09 -7.19 -11.62
N VAL A 158 -15.89 -6.62 -12.80
CA VAL A 158 -14.97 -5.51 -13.04
C VAL A 158 -15.79 -4.27 -13.39
N VAL A 159 -15.72 -3.24 -12.54
CA VAL A 159 -16.46 -1.98 -12.72
C VAL A 159 -15.46 -0.83 -12.77
N GLU A 160 -15.51 -0.02 -13.82
CA GLU A 160 -14.66 1.17 -13.92
C GLU A 160 -15.10 2.24 -12.92
N VAL A 161 -14.13 2.96 -12.37
CA VAL A 161 -14.30 4.07 -11.43
C VAL A 161 -13.75 5.34 -12.09
N PRO A 162 -14.48 5.90 -13.08
CA PRO A 162 -13.97 6.95 -13.97
C PRO A 162 -13.58 8.23 -13.22
N GLU A 163 -14.24 8.53 -12.11
CA GLU A 163 -13.97 9.69 -11.25
C GLU A 163 -12.60 9.62 -10.53
N LYS A 164 -11.94 8.46 -10.57
CA LYS A 164 -10.58 8.25 -10.04
C LYS A 164 -9.56 7.96 -11.14
N ALA A 165 -9.91 8.13 -12.42
CA ALA A 165 -8.96 8.01 -13.51
C ALA A 165 -7.87 9.09 -13.41
N THR A 166 -6.64 8.75 -13.79
CA THR A 166 -5.50 9.67 -13.81
C THR A 166 -5.14 10.04 -15.26
N ALA A 167 -4.10 10.84 -15.45
CA ALA A 167 -3.62 11.16 -16.79
C ALA A 167 -3.24 9.91 -17.60
N THR A 168 -2.68 8.89 -16.93
CA THR A 168 -2.13 7.69 -17.59
C THR A 168 -2.91 6.41 -17.29
N GLY A 169 -3.71 6.38 -16.22
CA GLY A 169 -4.38 5.17 -15.75
C GLY A 169 -5.91 5.28 -15.70
N ARG A 170 -6.57 4.14 -15.85
CA ARG A 170 -7.99 3.90 -15.51
C ARG A 170 -8.04 3.04 -14.25
N LEU A 171 -8.93 3.39 -13.32
CA LEU A 171 -9.15 2.61 -12.11
C LEU A 171 -10.37 1.70 -12.29
N PHE A 172 -10.26 0.46 -11.86
CA PHE A 172 -11.36 -0.48 -11.77
C PHE A 172 -11.49 -1.04 -10.36
N ARG A 173 -12.72 -1.16 -9.90
CA ARG A 173 -13.09 -1.97 -8.74
C ARG A 173 -13.36 -3.39 -9.24
N VAL A 174 -12.62 -4.35 -8.71
CA VAL A 174 -12.71 -5.75 -9.10
C VAL A 174 -13.22 -6.54 -7.91
N ALA A 175 -14.35 -7.22 -8.04
CA ALA A 175 -14.81 -8.21 -7.06
C ALA A 175 -14.53 -9.62 -7.57
N LEU A 176 -13.95 -10.45 -6.72
CA LEU A 176 -13.60 -11.85 -6.99
C LEU A 176 -14.19 -12.74 -5.92
N ASP A 177 -14.82 -13.84 -6.34
CA ASP A 177 -15.29 -14.86 -5.40
C ASP A 177 -14.10 -15.76 -5.02
N SER A 178 -14.11 -16.31 -3.81
CA SER A 178 -13.07 -17.17 -3.24
C SER A 178 -13.67 -18.31 -2.41
N THR A 179 -12.82 -19.07 -1.72
CA THR A 179 -13.26 -20.16 -0.84
C THR A 179 -14.24 -19.67 0.24
N GLU A 180 -15.05 -20.60 0.76
CA GLU A 180 -16.07 -20.34 1.78
C GLU A 180 -17.18 -19.37 1.33
N GLY A 181 -17.36 -19.18 0.01
CA GLY A 181 -18.37 -18.27 -0.53
C GLY A 181 -18.08 -16.79 -0.28
N VAL A 182 -16.85 -16.45 0.12
CA VAL A 182 -16.44 -15.08 0.39
C VAL A 182 -16.09 -14.37 -0.91
N THR A 183 -16.61 -13.16 -1.09
CA THR A 183 -16.13 -12.22 -2.10
C THR A 183 -15.11 -11.27 -1.49
N PHE A 184 -14.07 -10.92 -2.25
CA PHE A 184 -13.12 -9.88 -1.87
C PHE A 184 -12.88 -8.91 -3.03
N ILE A 185 -12.38 -7.72 -2.69
CA ILE A 185 -12.21 -6.60 -3.61
C ILE A 185 -10.74 -6.31 -3.88
N CYS A 186 -10.44 -6.00 -5.14
CA CYS A 186 -9.17 -5.44 -5.56
C CYS A 186 -9.38 -4.11 -6.28
N TRP A 187 -8.37 -3.26 -6.23
CA TRP A 187 -8.25 -2.05 -7.03
C TRP A 187 -7.25 -2.30 -8.16
N LEU A 188 -7.72 -2.22 -9.40
CA LEU A 188 -6.91 -2.46 -10.59
C LEU A 188 -6.68 -1.14 -11.32
N TYR A 189 -5.43 -0.69 -11.42
CA TYR A 189 -5.06 0.36 -12.37
C TYR A 189 -4.51 -0.24 -13.66
N VAL A 190 -5.03 0.22 -14.79
CA VAL A 190 -4.60 -0.18 -16.13
C VAL A 190 -4.19 1.06 -16.93
N PRO A 191 -3.06 1.03 -17.65
CA PRO A 191 -2.71 2.11 -18.57
C PRO A 191 -3.81 2.38 -19.61
N LYS A 192 -3.97 3.66 -19.97
CA LYS A 192 -4.90 4.09 -21.04
C LYS A 192 -4.41 3.69 -22.42
N ASP A 193 -3.10 3.61 -22.60
CA ASP A 193 -2.49 3.07 -23.82
C ASP A 193 -2.75 1.56 -23.88
N THR A 194 -3.38 1.13 -24.96
CA THR A 194 -3.80 -0.27 -25.22
C THR A 194 -3.00 -0.91 -26.35
N SER A 195 -2.00 -0.21 -26.89
CA SER A 195 -1.17 -0.68 -28.02
C SER A 195 -0.18 -1.78 -27.63
N ARG A 196 0.02 -2.01 -26.33
CA ARG A 196 0.96 -2.98 -25.77
C ARG A 196 0.46 -3.59 -24.47
N THR A 197 1.12 -4.64 -24.03
CA THR A 197 0.99 -5.22 -22.70
C THR A 197 2.00 -4.60 -21.72
N TYR A 198 1.72 -4.75 -20.43
CA TYR A 198 2.51 -4.20 -19.35
C TYR A 198 2.82 -5.25 -18.28
N PRO A 199 4.00 -5.20 -17.64
CA PRO A 199 4.23 -5.96 -16.41
C PRO A 199 3.21 -5.56 -15.34
N ALA A 200 2.86 -6.51 -14.47
CA ALA A 200 1.88 -6.31 -13.40
C ALA A 200 2.53 -6.41 -12.01
N ILE A 201 2.02 -5.61 -11.07
CA ILE A 201 2.40 -5.65 -9.66
C ILE A 201 1.15 -5.91 -8.83
N GLN A 202 1.15 -7.02 -8.07
CA GLN A 202 0.14 -7.27 -7.04
C GLN A 202 0.67 -6.81 -5.68
N THR A 203 -0.13 -6.07 -4.92
CA THR A 203 0.23 -5.64 -3.56
C THR A 203 -0.83 -6.04 -2.54
N MET A 204 -0.38 -6.44 -1.36
CA MET A 204 -1.22 -6.86 -0.22
C MET A 204 -1.19 -5.80 0.89
N PRO A 205 -2.23 -5.70 1.76
CA PRO A 205 -2.22 -4.78 2.88
C PRO A 205 -1.36 -5.31 4.03
N GLY A 206 -1.07 -4.42 4.99
CA GLY A 206 -0.58 -4.83 6.31
C GLY A 206 -1.69 -5.42 7.18
N TYR A 207 -1.31 -5.89 8.37
CA TYR A 207 -2.22 -6.49 9.35
C TYR A 207 -3.38 -5.55 9.70
N GLY A 208 -4.62 -6.04 9.55
CA GLY A 208 -5.86 -5.26 9.77
C GLY A 208 -6.08 -4.04 8.86
N ALA A 209 -5.15 -3.72 7.96
CA ALA A 209 -5.19 -2.50 7.16
C ALA A 209 -6.00 -2.68 5.86
N ALA A 210 -6.42 -1.55 5.28
CA ALA A 210 -6.92 -1.51 3.91
C ALA A 210 -5.76 -1.38 2.92
N GLN A 211 -5.91 -1.96 1.73
CA GLN A 211 -5.07 -1.66 0.59
C GLN A 211 -5.75 -0.62 -0.30
N ASN A 212 -5.14 0.56 -0.40
CA ASN A 212 -5.63 1.64 -1.25
C ASN A 212 -5.20 1.44 -2.72
N PRO A 213 -5.92 2.02 -3.70
CA PRO A 213 -5.46 2.06 -5.08
C PRO A 213 -4.07 2.68 -5.20
N ASN A 214 -3.17 2.03 -5.96
CA ASN A 214 -1.80 2.50 -6.15
C ASN A 214 -1.49 2.64 -7.65
N ASP A 215 -1.53 3.86 -8.19
CA ASP A 215 -1.30 4.10 -9.61
C ASP A 215 0.20 4.14 -9.95
N LEU A 216 0.66 3.15 -10.72
CA LEU A 216 2.01 3.10 -11.31
C LEU A 216 1.96 3.04 -12.85
N THR A 217 0.84 3.44 -13.46
CA THR A 217 0.65 3.36 -14.92
C THR A 217 1.59 4.28 -15.68
N ALA A 218 1.92 5.46 -15.15
CA ALA A 218 2.97 6.33 -15.69
C ALA A 218 4.38 5.69 -15.70
N GLN A 219 4.61 4.67 -14.87
CA GLN A 219 5.85 3.89 -14.83
C GLN A 219 5.78 2.62 -15.69
N GLY A 220 4.68 2.42 -16.43
CA GLY A 220 4.49 1.28 -17.31
C GLY A 220 4.05 0.00 -16.60
N PHE A 221 3.32 0.10 -15.49
CA PHE A 221 2.80 -1.07 -14.77
C PHE A 221 1.27 -1.09 -14.74
N VAL A 222 0.71 -2.30 -14.83
CA VAL A 222 -0.61 -2.61 -14.29
C VAL A 222 -0.44 -2.87 -12.79
N THR A 223 -1.32 -2.34 -11.94
CA THR A 223 -1.27 -2.62 -10.50
C THR A 223 -2.57 -3.22 -10.01
N LEU A 224 -2.47 -4.24 -9.15
CA LEU A 224 -3.58 -4.84 -8.45
C LEU A 224 -3.36 -4.73 -6.93
N ALA A 225 -4.02 -3.75 -6.33
CA ALA A 225 -4.07 -3.55 -4.89
C ALA A 225 -5.17 -4.44 -4.31
N VAL A 226 -4.79 -5.58 -3.73
CA VAL A 226 -5.73 -6.60 -3.21
C VAL A 226 -6.13 -6.25 -1.79
N ASN A 227 -7.43 -6.29 -1.50
CA ASN A 227 -7.94 -6.37 -0.14
C ASN A 227 -8.43 -7.82 0.07
N PRO A 228 -7.66 -8.72 0.70
CA PRO A 228 -8.11 -10.08 0.98
C PRO A 228 -9.33 -10.06 1.91
N ARG A 229 -9.98 -11.21 2.13
CA ARG A 229 -11.22 -11.31 2.93
C ARG A 229 -11.20 -10.43 4.18
N GLY A 230 -12.21 -9.58 4.30
CA GLY A 230 -12.41 -8.65 5.41
C GLY A 230 -11.48 -7.44 5.52
N HIS A 231 -10.35 -7.40 4.82
CA HIS A 231 -9.53 -6.21 4.81
C HIS A 231 -10.19 -5.07 4.03
N GLY A 232 -10.01 -3.85 4.50
CA GLY A 232 -10.47 -2.63 3.83
C GLY A 232 -11.90 -2.75 3.27
N VAL A 233 -12.04 -2.51 1.96
CA VAL A 233 -13.33 -2.58 1.27
C VAL A 233 -13.95 -3.98 1.21
N SER A 234 -13.17 -5.05 1.37
CA SER A 234 -13.70 -6.41 1.42
C SER A 234 -14.49 -6.69 2.70
N GLY A 235 -14.36 -5.83 3.71
CA GLY A 235 -15.19 -5.86 4.92
C GLY A 235 -16.69 -5.77 4.65
N GLU A 236 -17.11 -5.28 3.49
CA GLU A 236 -18.53 -5.23 3.09
C GLU A 236 -19.14 -6.63 2.83
N PHE A 237 -18.33 -7.61 2.44
CA PHE A 237 -18.77 -8.99 2.17
C PHE A 237 -18.54 -9.92 3.36
N TRP A 238 -17.47 -9.68 4.11
CA TRP A 238 -17.13 -10.47 5.28
C TRP A 238 -16.35 -9.61 6.27
N PRO A 239 -16.91 -9.22 7.42
CA PRO A 239 -16.24 -8.34 8.36
C PRO A 239 -15.04 -9.04 9.00
N LEU A 240 -13.87 -8.38 9.01
CA LEU A 240 -12.65 -8.93 9.57
C LEU A 240 -12.74 -9.08 11.10
N PRO A 241 -12.53 -10.28 11.66
CA PRO A 241 -12.37 -10.45 13.09
C PRO A 241 -11.14 -9.71 13.61
N ASN A 242 -11.25 -9.04 14.77
CA ASN A 242 -10.13 -8.33 15.40
C ASN A 242 -8.92 -9.26 15.60
N ASP A 243 -9.18 -10.50 16.02
CA ASP A 243 -8.17 -11.53 16.29
C ASP A 243 -8.06 -12.53 15.14
N HIS A 244 -8.18 -12.07 13.88
CA HIS A 244 -8.12 -12.94 12.71
C HIS A 244 -6.83 -13.77 12.62
N TYR A 245 -5.73 -13.33 13.26
CA TYR A 245 -4.52 -14.14 13.41
C TYR A 245 -4.73 -15.46 14.16
N ALA A 246 -5.74 -15.56 15.02
CA ALA A 246 -6.12 -16.76 15.76
C ALA A 246 -7.46 -17.36 15.31
N TYR A 247 -8.08 -16.77 14.28
CA TYR A 247 -9.39 -17.20 13.82
C TYR A 247 -9.33 -18.59 13.17
N HIS A 248 -10.03 -19.55 13.79
CA HIS A 248 -9.96 -20.99 13.49
C HIS A 248 -8.55 -21.58 13.60
N ILE A 249 -7.74 -21.13 14.57
CA ILE A 249 -6.38 -21.64 14.79
C ILE A 249 -6.34 -23.14 15.11
N ASP A 250 -7.44 -23.71 15.60
CA ASP A 250 -7.63 -25.12 15.91
C ASP A 250 -7.91 -25.99 14.68
N ASN A 251 -8.25 -25.38 13.54
CA ASN A 251 -8.56 -26.09 12.30
C ASN A 251 -7.80 -25.49 11.11
N PRO A 252 -6.73 -26.15 10.63
CA PRO A 252 -5.89 -25.58 9.58
C PRO A 252 -6.65 -25.34 8.27
N ASP A 253 -7.69 -26.13 7.95
CA ASP A 253 -8.49 -25.97 6.73
C ASP A 253 -9.47 -24.78 6.77
N ARG A 254 -9.79 -24.31 7.97
CA ARG A 254 -10.64 -23.12 8.20
C ARG A 254 -9.84 -21.91 8.69
N TYR A 255 -8.56 -22.09 8.99
CA TYR A 255 -7.68 -21.05 9.50
C TYR A 255 -7.63 -19.86 8.55
N TYR A 256 -7.75 -18.66 9.12
CA TYR A 256 -7.84 -17.42 8.35
C TYR A 256 -6.75 -17.28 7.29
N TYR A 257 -5.47 -17.49 7.64
CA TYR A 257 -4.38 -17.23 6.69
C TYR A 257 -4.29 -18.25 5.56
N ARG A 258 -4.79 -19.49 5.74
CA ARG A 258 -4.93 -20.42 4.60
C ARG A 258 -5.75 -19.76 3.51
N ASN A 259 -6.89 -19.28 3.93
CA ASN A 259 -7.96 -18.72 3.12
C ASN A 259 -7.60 -17.33 2.56
N ALA A 260 -6.96 -16.47 3.36
CA ALA A 260 -6.41 -15.19 2.87
C ALA A 260 -5.29 -15.39 1.84
N TYR A 261 -4.44 -16.42 1.97
CA TYR A 261 -3.44 -16.77 0.94
C TYR A 261 -4.08 -17.30 -0.34
N LEU A 262 -5.22 -18.00 -0.25
CA LEU A 262 -5.99 -18.36 -1.44
C LEU A 262 -6.58 -17.12 -2.13
N ASP A 263 -7.00 -16.10 -1.38
CA ASP A 263 -7.43 -14.82 -1.97
C ASP A 263 -6.27 -14.14 -2.73
N CYS A 264 -5.04 -14.18 -2.17
CA CYS A 264 -3.84 -13.71 -2.87
C CYS A 264 -3.61 -14.45 -4.20
N LEU A 265 -3.78 -15.77 -4.20
CA LEU A 265 -3.61 -16.60 -5.40
C LEU A 265 -4.71 -16.32 -6.43
N ARG A 266 -5.96 -16.21 -6.00
CA ARG A 266 -7.13 -15.88 -6.83
C ARG A 266 -6.95 -14.53 -7.54
N ALA A 267 -6.38 -13.54 -6.86
CA ALA A 267 -6.04 -12.25 -7.45
C ALA A 267 -4.97 -12.37 -8.56
N LEU A 268 -3.96 -13.23 -8.39
CA LEU A 268 -2.97 -13.51 -9.43
C LEU A 268 -3.58 -14.26 -10.62
N GLU A 269 -4.48 -15.21 -10.38
CA GLU A 269 -5.24 -15.89 -11.42
C GLU A 269 -6.03 -14.87 -12.25
N PHE A 270 -6.74 -13.95 -11.59
CA PHE A 270 -7.44 -12.85 -12.24
C PHE A 270 -6.49 -11.99 -13.08
N LEU A 271 -5.35 -11.55 -12.55
CA LEU A 271 -4.35 -10.77 -13.30
C LEU A 271 -3.91 -11.48 -14.58
N ARG A 272 -3.71 -12.81 -14.53
CA ARG A 272 -3.31 -13.60 -15.70
C ARG A 272 -4.40 -13.69 -16.79
N THR A 273 -5.66 -13.44 -16.44
CA THR A 273 -6.76 -13.37 -17.42
C THR A 273 -6.78 -12.05 -18.19
N ARG A 274 -6.10 -11.02 -17.69
CA ARG A 274 -6.18 -9.66 -18.25
C ARG A 274 -5.41 -9.55 -19.57
N PRO A 275 -6.00 -8.97 -20.63
CA PRO A 275 -5.31 -8.76 -21.90
C PRO A 275 -4.20 -7.71 -21.81
N GLU A 276 -4.32 -6.73 -20.91
CA GLU A 276 -3.32 -5.68 -20.67
C GLU A 276 -2.03 -6.18 -19.98
N VAL A 277 -2.04 -7.38 -19.40
CA VAL A 277 -0.92 -7.90 -18.60
C VAL A 277 0.01 -8.74 -19.47
N ASP A 278 1.31 -8.44 -19.40
CA ASP A 278 2.36 -9.30 -19.94
C ASP A 278 2.52 -10.55 -19.06
N LYS A 279 2.53 -11.73 -19.69
CA LYS A 279 2.49 -13.04 -19.03
C LYS A 279 3.83 -13.77 -19.06
N LYS A 280 4.84 -13.18 -19.71
CA LYS A 280 6.21 -13.70 -19.78
C LYS A 280 7.02 -13.23 -18.58
#